data_AF-A0A7H4N4G0-F1
#
_entry.id   AF-A0A7H4N4G0-F1
#
_cell.length_a   1.000
_cell.length_b   1.000
_cell.length_c   1.000
_cell.angle_alpha   90.00
_cell.angle_beta   90.00
_cell.angle_gamma   90.00
#
_symmetry.space_group_name_H-M   'P 1'
#
loop_
_entity.id
_entity.type
_entity.pdbx_description
1 polymer ?
#
loop_
_entity_poly.entity_id
_entity_poly.type
_entity_poly.pdbx_seq_one_letter_code
_entity_poly.pdbx_strand_id
1 'polypeptide(L)'
;MNFQQTWLYWLAGAVLLVVAVMSWRDKANPRRLTTGLFWGLYGLVFLFGDWTYELVGDKRAVNIGVGVVVVVLALIAGFGGVRLGRYHQRSQEERTASAARLGNRLFFPALAIPVVTVIGVLLFNNLPSLQVAIFGPGNHATLITLFSMTAGTLLGLVMAIRMTHETAAQPLQEARRLLDSVGWAFILPQILAVLGLLFTAAGVGNSISLLTQHYLAVDSRFIAVAVYTLGMALLTMVMGNAFAAFPIVTAGVGIPILVLQHGGNPAVMAAIGMFSGYCGTLMTAHGGELQYRACRAAGAAG
;
A
#
# COMPACT_ATOMS: atom_id res chain seq x y z
N MET A 1 -4.18 -25.32 -10.97
CA MET A 1 -4.85 -24.09 -10.50
C MET A 1 -3.82 -22.98 -10.57
N ASN A 2 -4.05 -21.96 -11.38
CA ASN A 2 -3.09 -20.86 -11.54
C ASN A 2 -3.25 -19.86 -10.39
N PHE A 3 -2.15 -19.22 -10.00
CA PHE A 3 -2.17 -18.21 -8.95
C PHE A 3 -2.98 -16.98 -9.37
N GLN A 4 -3.91 -16.55 -8.53
CA GLN A 4 -4.75 -15.38 -8.78
C GLN A 4 -4.63 -14.33 -7.67
N GLN A 5 -4.74 -13.06 -8.06
CA GLN A 5 -4.70 -11.91 -7.16
C GLN A 5 -5.79 -11.98 -6.07
N THR A 6 -6.94 -12.58 -6.40
CA THR A 6 -8.06 -12.82 -5.47
C THR A 6 -7.62 -13.56 -4.21
N TRP A 7 -6.66 -14.48 -4.29
CA TRP A 7 -6.17 -15.23 -3.13
C TRP A 7 -5.43 -14.31 -2.14
N LEU A 8 -4.71 -13.31 -2.63
CA LEU A 8 -4.04 -12.33 -1.78
C LEU A 8 -5.05 -11.38 -1.12
N TYR A 9 -6.09 -11.00 -1.84
CA TYR A 9 -7.19 -10.24 -1.26
C TYR A 9 -7.90 -11.02 -0.16
N TRP A 10 -8.15 -12.31 -0.37
CA TRP A 10 -8.73 -13.16 0.66
C TRP A 10 -7.82 -13.32 1.87
N LEU A 11 -6.51 -13.48 1.65
CA LEU A 11 -5.54 -13.53 2.74
C LEU A 11 -5.53 -12.23 3.55
N ALA A 12 -5.49 -11.08 2.87
CA ALA A 12 -5.52 -9.76 3.53
C ALA A 12 -6.84 -9.55 4.30
N GLY A 13 -7.98 -9.88 3.68
CA GLY A 13 -9.29 -9.82 4.31
C GLY A 13 -9.39 -10.71 5.54
N ALA A 14 -8.90 -11.95 5.47
CA ALA A 14 -8.88 -12.87 6.61
C ALA A 14 -8.03 -12.33 7.77
N VAL A 15 -6.83 -11.79 7.50
CA VAL A 15 -5.98 -11.18 8.53
C VAL A 15 -6.68 -9.99 9.19
N LEU A 16 -7.30 -9.11 8.39
CA LEU A 16 -8.05 -7.96 8.90
C LEU A 16 -9.27 -8.37 9.73
N LEU A 17 -9.97 -9.44 9.34
CA LEU A 17 -11.08 -9.99 10.13
C LEU A 17 -10.60 -10.57 11.47
N VAL A 18 -9.45 -11.26 11.48
CA VAL A 18 -8.87 -11.74 12.75
C VAL A 18 -8.52 -10.55 13.65
N VAL A 19 -7.93 -9.49 13.09
CA VAL A 19 -7.66 -8.24 13.81
C VAL A 19 -8.96 -7.62 14.33
N ALA A 20 -10.03 -7.59 13.54
CA ALA A 20 -11.34 -7.10 13.95
C ALA A 20 -11.92 -7.88 15.14
N VAL A 21 -11.87 -9.21 15.08
CA VAL A 21 -12.33 -10.09 16.18
C VAL A 21 -11.48 -9.89 17.44
N MET A 22 -10.16 -9.79 17.29
CA MET A 22 -9.26 -9.48 18.41
C MET A 22 -9.56 -8.11 19.02
N SER A 23 -9.85 -7.10 18.19
CA SER A 23 -10.24 -5.76 18.63
C SER A 23 -11.59 -5.75 19.35
N TRP A 24 -12.58 -6.53 18.92
CA TRP A 24 -13.84 -6.68 19.65
C TRP A 24 -13.68 -7.38 21.00
N ARG A 25 -12.79 -8.37 21.09
CA ARG A 25 -12.53 -9.11 22.34
C ARG A 25 -11.73 -8.32 23.37
N ASP A 26 -11.12 -7.21 22.97
CA ASP A 26 -10.30 -6.39 23.84
C ASP A 26 -11.16 -5.53 24.78
N LYS A 27 -11.25 -5.97 26.05
CA LYS A 27 -11.98 -5.26 27.10
C LYS A 27 -11.25 -3.98 27.56
N ALA A 28 -9.97 -3.81 27.24
CA ALA A 28 -9.19 -2.64 27.64
C ALA A 28 -9.35 -1.44 26.68
N ASN A 29 -10.00 -1.63 25.53
CA ASN A 29 -10.26 -0.54 24.58
C ASN A 29 -11.68 0.05 24.76
N PRO A 30 -11.82 1.33 25.16
CA PRO A 30 -13.13 1.98 25.33
C PRO A 30 -13.91 2.12 24.02
N ARG A 31 -13.24 2.01 22.85
CA ARG A 31 -13.83 2.07 21.51
C ARG A 31 -13.72 0.74 20.74
N ARG A 32 -13.60 -0.39 21.47
CA ARG A 32 -13.47 -1.75 20.88
C ARG A 32 -14.50 -2.07 19.79
N LEU A 33 -15.74 -1.60 19.94
CA LEU A 33 -16.82 -1.86 19.00
C LEU A 33 -16.63 -1.13 17.68
N THR A 34 -16.26 0.15 17.72
CA THR A 34 -16.05 0.98 16.53
C THR A 34 -14.73 0.64 15.82
N THR A 35 -13.66 0.36 16.57
CA THR A 35 -12.39 -0.12 16.00
C THR A 35 -12.56 -1.49 15.35
N GLY A 36 -13.23 -2.43 16.03
CA GLY A 36 -13.54 -3.74 15.46
C GLY A 36 -14.44 -3.65 14.22
N LEU A 37 -15.45 -2.77 14.25
CA LEU A 37 -16.32 -2.54 13.09
C LEU A 37 -15.55 -1.95 11.91
N PHE A 38 -14.64 -0.99 12.14
CA PHE A 38 -13.81 -0.40 11.09
C PHE A 38 -12.97 -1.46 10.38
N TRP A 39 -12.19 -2.25 11.14
CA TRP A 39 -11.36 -3.31 10.55
C TRP A 39 -12.18 -4.45 9.96
N GLY A 40 -13.35 -4.75 10.55
CA GLY A 40 -14.27 -5.76 10.06
C GLY A 40 -14.87 -5.39 8.71
N LEU A 41 -15.43 -4.18 8.59
CA LEU A 41 -15.96 -3.65 7.34
C LEU A 41 -14.87 -3.57 6.27
N TYR A 42 -13.68 -3.08 6.64
CA TYR A 42 -12.56 -3.01 5.70
C TYR A 42 -12.10 -4.40 5.23
N GLY A 43 -11.96 -5.37 6.14
CA GLY A 43 -11.63 -6.75 5.81
C GLY A 43 -12.68 -7.45 4.94
N LEU A 44 -13.96 -7.17 5.16
CA LEU A 44 -15.06 -7.69 4.34
C LEU A 44 -14.99 -7.20 2.89
N VAL A 45 -14.63 -5.94 2.66
CA VAL A 45 -14.47 -5.40 1.31
C VAL A 45 -13.39 -6.15 0.51
N PHE A 46 -12.33 -6.63 1.17
CA PHE A 46 -11.31 -7.48 0.53
C PHE A 46 -11.78 -8.90 0.18
N LEU A 47 -12.85 -9.37 0.83
CA LEU A 47 -13.44 -10.67 0.50
C LEU A 47 -14.44 -10.60 -0.67
N PHE A 48 -14.95 -9.41 -0.97
CA PHE A 48 -15.76 -9.19 -2.17
C PHE A 48 -14.91 -9.36 -3.42
N GLY A 49 -15.46 -10.08 -4.40
CA GLY A 49 -14.80 -10.39 -5.66
C GLY A 49 -15.80 -10.81 -6.74
N ASP A 50 -15.34 -11.55 -7.75
CA ASP A 50 -16.22 -11.92 -8.86
C ASP A 50 -17.43 -12.77 -8.42
N TRP A 51 -17.24 -13.61 -7.41
CA TRP A 51 -18.28 -14.43 -6.81
C TRP A 51 -19.45 -13.62 -6.22
N THR A 52 -19.18 -12.43 -5.66
CA THR A 52 -20.24 -11.56 -5.11
C THR A 52 -21.12 -10.98 -6.21
N TYR A 53 -20.56 -10.73 -7.39
CA TYR A 53 -21.36 -10.25 -8.53
C TYR A 53 -22.24 -11.36 -9.10
N GLU A 54 -21.75 -12.61 -9.13
CA GLU A 54 -22.53 -13.78 -9.54
C GLU A 54 -23.69 -14.06 -8.57
N LEU A 55 -23.48 -13.85 -7.26
CA LEU A 55 -24.49 -14.10 -6.24
C LEU A 55 -25.61 -13.05 -6.20
N VAL A 56 -25.27 -11.78 -6.45
CA VAL A 56 -26.22 -10.65 -6.40
C VAL A 56 -26.84 -10.36 -7.77
N GLY A 57 -26.20 -10.80 -8.87
CA GLY A 57 -26.69 -10.62 -10.24
C GLY A 57 -26.58 -9.19 -10.79
N ASP A 58 -26.44 -8.18 -9.93
CA ASP A 58 -26.28 -6.77 -10.31
C ASP A 58 -24.95 -6.17 -9.82
N LYS A 59 -24.01 -5.96 -10.76
CA LYS A 59 -22.71 -5.32 -10.50
C LYS A 59 -22.85 -3.91 -9.95
N ARG A 60 -23.89 -3.17 -10.34
CA ARG A 60 -24.10 -1.79 -9.89
C ARG A 60 -24.48 -1.76 -8.41
N ALA A 61 -25.37 -2.65 -7.98
CA ALA A 61 -25.79 -2.75 -6.58
C ALA A 61 -24.60 -3.06 -5.66
N VAL A 62 -23.74 -4.01 -6.05
CA VAL A 62 -22.52 -4.35 -5.29
C VAL A 62 -21.57 -3.16 -5.20
N ASN A 63 -21.33 -2.45 -6.31
CA ASN A 63 -20.47 -1.25 -6.31
C ASN A 63 -21.02 -0.14 -5.41
N ILE A 64 -22.33 0.09 -5.43
CA ILE A 64 -23.00 1.05 -4.53
C ILE A 64 -22.82 0.60 -3.07
N GLY A 65 -22.99 -0.69 -2.78
CA GLY A 65 -22.77 -1.26 -1.45
C GLY A 65 -21.34 -1.01 -0.93
N VAL A 66 -20.33 -1.26 -1.77
CA VAL A 66 -18.92 -0.96 -1.43
C VAL A 66 -18.74 0.55 -1.19
N GLY A 67 -19.34 1.40 -2.03
CA GLY A 67 -19.33 2.85 -1.84
C GLY A 67 -19.91 3.28 -0.49
N VAL A 68 -21.06 2.72 -0.10
CA VAL A 68 -21.67 2.97 1.21
C VAL A 68 -20.75 2.52 2.35
N VAL A 69 -20.13 1.34 2.25
CA VAL A 69 -19.16 0.86 3.25
C VAL A 69 -17.99 1.83 3.38
N VAL A 70 -17.44 2.33 2.27
CA VAL A 70 -16.35 3.32 2.28
C VAL A 70 -16.78 4.62 2.97
N VAL A 71 -17.99 5.11 2.71
CA VAL A 71 -18.54 6.30 3.40
C VAL A 71 -18.66 6.04 4.91
N VAL A 72 -19.16 4.87 5.31
CA VAL A 72 -19.26 4.49 6.73
C VAL A 72 -17.87 4.44 7.38
N LEU A 73 -16.88 3.85 6.71
CA LEU A 73 -15.48 3.85 7.18
C LEU A 73 -14.94 5.28 7.36
N ALA A 74 -15.21 6.17 6.41
CA ALA A 74 -14.80 7.57 6.48
C ALA A 74 -15.47 8.31 7.64
N LEU A 75 -16.76 8.07 7.90
CA LEU A 75 -17.47 8.63 9.06
C LEU A 75 -16.89 8.10 10.38
N ILE A 76 -16.68 6.79 10.49
CA ILE A 76 -16.08 6.18 11.69
C ILE A 76 -14.69 6.79 11.95
N ALA A 77 -13.87 6.96 10.90
CA ALA A 77 -12.57 7.61 11.01
C ALA A 77 -12.68 9.09 11.41
N GLY A 78 -13.58 9.85 10.78
CA GLY A 78 -13.79 11.29 11.01
C GLY A 78 -14.29 11.63 12.42
N PHE A 79 -15.12 10.77 13.03
CA PHE A 79 -15.54 10.90 14.43
C PHE A 79 -14.50 10.37 15.44
N GLY A 80 -13.29 10.01 14.98
CA GLY A 80 -12.19 9.48 15.79
C GLY A 80 -12.47 8.08 16.35
N GLY A 81 -13.38 7.32 15.75
CA GLY A 81 -13.87 6.02 16.24
C GLY A 81 -12.80 4.93 16.32
N VAL A 82 -11.64 5.13 15.68
CA VAL A 82 -10.48 4.24 15.74
C VAL A 82 -9.51 4.76 16.81
N ARG A 83 -9.38 4.03 17.91
CA ARG A 83 -8.41 4.31 18.99
C ARG A 83 -7.56 3.10 19.31
N LEU A 84 -6.31 3.38 19.68
CA LEU A 84 -5.38 2.43 20.29
C LEU A 84 -6.02 1.79 21.53
N GLY A 85 -6.01 0.46 21.57
CA GLY A 85 -6.19 -0.29 22.82
C GLY A 85 -4.95 -0.14 23.71
N ARG A 86 -5.11 -0.43 25.01
CA ARG A 86 -3.99 -0.48 25.95
C ARG A 86 -3.30 -1.83 25.83
N TYR A 87 -2.27 -1.90 25.00
CA TYR A 87 -1.51 -3.12 24.75
C TYR A 87 -0.44 -3.33 25.82
N HIS A 88 -0.21 -4.59 26.18
CA HIS A 88 0.92 -4.98 27.02
C HIS A 88 2.22 -4.73 26.22
N GLN A 89 2.75 -3.51 26.31
CA GLN A 89 4.07 -3.21 25.78
C GLN A 89 5.07 -3.99 26.63
N ARG A 90 5.93 -4.80 25.99
CA ARG A 90 7.08 -5.40 26.66
C ARG A 90 7.81 -4.35 27.48
N SER A 91 8.24 -4.74 28.67
CA SER A 91 8.93 -3.81 29.57
C SER A 91 10.18 -3.26 28.89
N GLN A 92 10.61 -2.08 29.32
CA GLN A 92 11.82 -1.47 28.75
C GLN A 92 13.05 -2.38 28.90
N GLU A 93 13.10 -3.19 29.96
CA GLU A 93 14.15 -4.17 30.24
C GLU A 93 14.10 -5.37 29.29
N GLU A 94 12.92 -5.89 28.96
CA GLU A 94 12.77 -6.97 27.98
C GLU A 94 13.15 -6.51 26.56
N ARG A 95 12.86 -5.25 26.23
CA ARG A 95 13.22 -4.63 24.94
C ARG A 95 14.73 -4.45 24.81
N THR A 96 15.41 -3.95 25.84
CA THR A 96 16.86 -3.77 25.81
C THR A 96 17.61 -5.10 25.81
N ALA A 97 17.15 -6.09 26.58
CA ALA A 97 17.71 -7.44 26.56
C ALA A 97 17.56 -8.13 25.19
N SER A 98 16.38 -7.99 24.56
CA SER A 98 16.13 -8.53 23.22
C SER A 98 16.95 -7.80 22.15
N ALA A 99 17.07 -6.47 22.24
CA ALA A 99 17.86 -5.66 21.33
C ALA A 99 19.36 -6.01 21.40
N ALA A 100 19.89 -6.21 22.61
CA ALA A 100 21.28 -6.63 22.82
C ALA A 100 21.55 -8.05 22.29
N ARG A 101 20.58 -8.97 22.40
CA ARG A 101 20.70 -10.36 21.90
C ARG A 101 20.60 -10.46 20.38
N LEU A 102 19.68 -9.72 19.77
CA LEU A 102 19.36 -9.84 18.33
C LEU A 102 20.24 -8.93 17.46
N GLY A 103 20.62 -7.74 17.95
CA GLY A 103 21.47 -6.80 17.24
C GLY A 103 21.03 -6.57 15.78
N ASN A 104 22.01 -6.49 14.86
CA ASN A 104 21.75 -6.29 13.43
C ASN A 104 21.07 -7.50 12.75
N ARG A 105 20.95 -8.65 13.42
CA ARG A 105 20.32 -9.83 12.81
C ARG A 105 18.84 -9.63 12.55
N LEU A 106 18.18 -8.68 13.23
CA LEU A 106 16.78 -8.32 12.98
C LEU A 106 16.54 -7.77 11.56
N PHE A 107 17.60 -7.34 10.86
CA PHE A 107 17.49 -6.92 9.45
C PHE A 107 17.30 -8.08 8.48
N PHE A 108 17.73 -9.31 8.80
CA PHE A 108 17.63 -10.44 7.87
C PHE A 108 16.18 -10.77 7.47
N PRO A 109 15.21 -10.87 8.41
CA PRO A 109 13.80 -11.02 8.05
C PRO A 109 13.25 -9.91 7.16
N ALA A 110 13.66 -8.66 7.42
CA ALA A 110 13.19 -7.50 6.65
C ALA A 110 13.79 -7.47 5.23
N LEU A 111 15.09 -7.77 5.09
CA LEU A 111 15.80 -7.83 3.80
C LEU A 111 15.38 -9.02 2.94
N ALA A 112 14.88 -10.09 3.54
CA ALA A 112 14.38 -11.24 2.80
C ALA A 112 13.24 -10.88 1.85
N ILE A 113 12.38 -9.93 2.24
CA ILE A 113 11.24 -9.50 1.43
C ILE A 113 11.71 -8.95 0.07
N PRO A 114 12.52 -7.87 -0.02
CA PRO A 114 12.97 -7.35 -1.31
C PRO A 114 13.88 -8.33 -2.05
N VAL A 115 14.77 -9.05 -1.36
CA VAL A 115 15.70 -9.99 -2.00
C VAL A 115 14.95 -11.13 -2.70
N VAL A 116 14.03 -11.79 -2.00
CA VAL A 116 13.21 -12.86 -2.59
C VAL A 116 12.31 -12.33 -3.68
N THR A 117 11.77 -11.11 -3.54
CA THR A 117 10.96 -10.47 -4.59
C THR A 117 11.76 -10.27 -5.87
N VAL A 118 12.97 -9.71 -5.77
CA VAL A 118 13.85 -9.49 -6.94
C VAL A 118 14.25 -10.81 -7.58
N ILE A 119 14.67 -11.79 -6.77
CA ILE A 119 15.03 -13.13 -7.28
C ILE A 119 13.83 -13.76 -8.00
N GLY A 120 12.64 -13.71 -7.42
CA GLY A 120 11.42 -14.26 -8.02
C GLY A 120 11.08 -13.57 -9.34
N VAL A 121 11.04 -12.23 -9.37
CA VAL A 121 10.77 -11.46 -10.58
C VAL A 121 11.77 -11.77 -11.69
N LEU A 122 13.07 -11.83 -11.37
CA LEU A 122 14.11 -12.17 -12.34
C LEU A 122 13.97 -13.63 -12.82
N LEU A 123 13.73 -14.57 -11.92
CA LEU A 123 13.59 -15.99 -12.26
C LEU A 123 12.41 -16.21 -13.22
N PHE A 124 11.24 -15.67 -12.90
CA PHE A 124 10.04 -15.83 -13.73
C PHE A 124 10.14 -15.11 -15.07
N ASN A 125 10.79 -13.94 -15.12
CA ASN A 125 11.03 -13.22 -16.38
C ASN A 125 12.00 -13.97 -17.31
N ASN A 126 12.94 -14.76 -16.78
CA ASN A 126 13.90 -15.53 -17.57
C ASN A 126 13.43 -16.96 -17.88
N LEU A 127 12.33 -17.43 -17.27
CA LEU A 127 11.77 -18.78 -17.46
C LEU A 127 10.29 -18.73 -17.86
N PRO A 128 9.98 -18.46 -19.15
CA PRO A 128 8.61 -18.33 -19.64
C PRO A 128 7.75 -19.58 -19.41
N SER A 129 8.36 -20.77 -19.45
CA SER A 129 7.67 -22.05 -19.20
C SER A 129 7.12 -22.14 -17.77
N LEU A 130 7.89 -21.67 -16.79
CA LEU A 130 7.49 -21.65 -15.39
C LEU A 130 6.43 -20.57 -15.13
N GLN A 131 6.54 -19.42 -15.81
CA GLN A 131 5.54 -18.37 -15.75
C GLN A 131 4.16 -18.86 -16.22
N VAL A 132 4.11 -19.52 -17.38
CA VAL A 132 2.85 -20.05 -17.91
C VAL A 132 2.28 -21.17 -17.03
N ALA A 133 3.13 -22.01 -16.45
CA ALA A 133 2.69 -23.09 -15.56
C ALA A 133 2.07 -22.59 -14.25
N ILE A 134 2.56 -21.48 -13.68
CA ILE A 134 2.10 -20.97 -12.37
C ILE A 134 1.02 -19.90 -12.51
N PHE A 135 1.15 -18.99 -13.49
CA PHE A 135 0.25 -17.83 -13.63
C PHE A 135 -0.73 -17.95 -14.80
N GLY A 136 -0.49 -18.87 -15.74
CA GLY A 136 -1.28 -19.03 -16.95
C GLY A 136 -0.79 -18.19 -18.14
N PRO A 137 -1.54 -18.18 -19.25
CA PRO A 137 -1.25 -17.34 -20.40
C PRO A 137 -1.68 -15.89 -20.16
N GLY A 138 -0.76 -14.93 -20.35
CA GLY A 138 -1.05 -13.49 -20.24
C GLY A 138 0.12 -12.66 -19.71
N ASN A 139 -0.10 -11.34 -19.62
CA ASN A 139 0.86 -10.43 -18.97
C ASN A 139 0.70 -10.50 -17.45
N HIS A 140 1.67 -11.11 -16.77
CA HIS A 140 1.62 -11.42 -15.34
C HIS A 140 2.66 -10.67 -14.51
N ALA A 141 3.26 -9.58 -15.01
CA ALA A 141 4.32 -8.85 -14.31
C ALA A 141 3.93 -8.46 -12.86
N THR A 142 2.72 -7.94 -12.66
CA THR A 142 2.20 -7.60 -11.33
C THR A 142 1.98 -8.84 -10.47
N LEU A 143 1.40 -9.91 -11.03
CA LEU A 143 1.12 -11.17 -10.33
C LEU A 143 2.41 -11.86 -9.87
N ILE A 144 3.44 -11.89 -10.73
CA ILE A 144 4.77 -12.41 -10.41
C ILE A 144 5.38 -11.64 -9.24
N THR A 145 5.28 -10.31 -9.27
CA THR A 145 5.80 -9.45 -8.20
C THR A 145 5.06 -9.70 -6.89
N LEU A 146 3.73 -9.73 -6.93
CA LEU A 146 2.91 -9.99 -5.75
C LEU A 146 3.13 -11.40 -5.18
N PHE A 147 3.27 -12.41 -6.03
CA PHE A 147 3.59 -13.77 -5.60
C PHE A 147 4.97 -13.85 -4.94
N SER A 148 5.98 -13.27 -5.58
CA SER A 148 7.37 -13.28 -5.08
C SER A 148 7.49 -12.49 -3.78
N MET A 149 6.79 -11.35 -3.66
CA MET A 149 6.70 -10.58 -2.42
C MET A 149 5.99 -11.38 -1.32
N THR A 150 4.91 -12.09 -1.65
CA THR A 150 4.22 -12.98 -0.69
C THR A 150 5.12 -14.10 -0.21
N ALA A 151 5.88 -14.73 -1.10
CA ALA A 151 6.87 -15.73 -0.72
C ALA A 151 7.95 -15.12 0.19
N GLY A 152 8.44 -13.92 -0.14
CA GLY A 152 9.41 -13.18 0.66
C GLY A 152 8.91 -12.82 2.06
N THR A 153 7.65 -12.37 2.20
CA THR A 153 7.06 -12.06 3.50
C THR A 153 6.83 -13.31 4.34
N LEU A 154 6.39 -14.43 3.75
CA LEU A 154 6.25 -15.70 4.46
C LEU A 154 7.60 -16.24 4.94
N LEU A 155 8.64 -16.20 4.09
CA LEU A 155 9.99 -16.58 4.48
C LEU A 155 10.55 -15.66 5.58
N GLY A 156 10.37 -14.34 5.44
CA GLY A 156 10.74 -13.35 6.44
C GLY A 156 10.04 -13.61 7.78
N LEU A 157 8.75 -13.94 7.76
CA LEU A 157 7.97 -14.30 8.94
C LEU A 157 8.52 -15.56 9.62
N VAL A 158 8.78 -16.62 8.86
CA VAL A 158 9.37 -17.86 9.40
C VAL A 158 10.75 -17.60 10.01
N MET A 159 11.58 -16.79 9.35
CA MET A 159 12.88 -16.38 9.90
C MET A 159 12.73 -15.57 11.17
N ALA A 160 11.82 -14.59 11.21
CA ALA A 160 11.56 -13.79 12.39
C ALA A 160 11.15 -14.67 13.58
N ILE A 161 10.18 -15.58 13.40
CA ILE A 161 9.70 -16.48 14.46
C ILE A 161 10.84 -17.40 14.96
N ARG A 162 11.64 -17.96 14.04
CA ARG A 162 12.79 -18.80 14.44
C ARG A 162 13.87 -18.03 15.17
N MET A 163 14.12 -16.78 14.80
CA MET A 163 15.15 -15.95 15.42
C MET A 163 14.73 -15.40 16.77
N THR A 164 13.47 -15.03 16.93
CA THR A 164 12.94 -14.49 18.20
C THR A 164 12.50 -15.59 19.15
N HIS A 165 12.33 -16.83 18.67
CA HIS A 165 11.78 -17.97 19.43
C HIS A 165 10.39 -17.67 20.04
N GLU A 166 9.62 -16.79 19.40
CA GLU A 166 8.30 -16.39 19.84
C GLU A 166 7.21 -17.33 19.34
N THR A 167 6.04 -17.29 19.99
CA THR A 167 4.89 -18.09 19.54
C THR A 167 4.31 -17.56 18.22
N ALA A 168 3.73 -18.45 17.40
CA ALA A 168 3.13 -18.10 16.11
C ALA A 168 1.96 -17.10 16.21
N ALA A 169 1.42 -16.86 17.41
CA ALA A 169 0.39 -15.85 17.67
C ALA A 169 0.96 -14.44 17.84
N GLN A 170 2.25 -14.29 18.18
CA GLN A 170 2.88 -12.98 18.40
C GLN A 170 2.88 -12.08 17.15
N PRO A 171 3.21 -12.55 15.93
CA PRO A 171 3.14 -11.72 14.73
C PRO A 171 1.74 -11.14 14.48
N LEU A 172 0.68 -11.87 14.84
CA LEU A 172 -0.69 -11.42 14.65
C LEU A 172 -1.11 -10.38 15.70
N GLN A 173 -0.67 -10.55 16.94
CA GLN A 173 -0.83 -9.53 17.98
C GLN A 173 -0.10 -8.25 17.63
N GLU A 174 1.12 -8.37 17.09
CA GLU A 174 1.93 -7.24 16.67
C GLU A 174 1.37 -6.56 15.42
N ALA A 175 0.87 -7.32 14.44
CA ALA A 175 0.15 -6.80 13.28
C ALA A 175 -1.06 -5.96 13.72
N ARG A 176 -1.87 -6.47 14.66
CA ARG A 176 -2.97 -5.70 15.25
C ARG A 176 -2.48 -4.41 15.92
N ARG A 177 -1.44 -4.51 16.76
CA ARG A 177 -0.88 -3.35 17.45
C ARG A 177 -0.41 -2.28 16.46
N LEU A 178 0.26 -2.69 15.39
CA LEU A 178 0.71 -1.80 14.32
C LEU A 178 -0.47 -1.17 13.59
N LEU A 179 -1.46 -1.97 13.18
CA LEU A 179 -2.67 -1.48 12.53
C LEU A 179 -3.42 -0.46 13.39
N ASP A 180 -3.65 -0.77 14.66
CA ASP A 180 -4.33 0.17 15.58
C ASP A 180 -3.50 1.42 15.87
N SER A 181 -2.17 1.31 15.86
CA SER A 181 -1.28 2.46 16.05
C SER A 181 -1.25 3.42 14.86
N VAL A 182 -1.34 2.88 13.64
CA VAL A 182 -1.48 3.67 12.41
C VAL A 182 -2.92 4.19 12.27
N GLY A 183 -3.90 3.39 12.72
CA GLY A 183 -5.31 3.69 12.69
C GLY A 183 -5.86 3.83 11.28
N TRP A 184 -6.77 4.80 11.08
CA TRP A 184 -7.41 5.03 9.79
C TRP A 184 -6.44 5.41 8.67
N ALA A 185 -5.26 5.95 9.01
CA ALA A 185 -4.23 6.32 8.04
C ALA A 185 -3.69 5.11 7.24
N PHE A 186 -3.94 3.88 7.70
CA PHE A 186 -3.61 2.66 6.97
C PHE A 186 -4.26 2.60 5.58
N ILE A 187 -5.48 3.15 5.44
CA ILE A 187 -6.24 3.14 4.19
C ILE A 187 -5.83 4.31 3.27
N LEU A 188 -5.09 5.29 3.80
CA LEU A 188 -4.74 6.51 3.08
C LEU A 188 -4.04 6.24 1.72
N PRO A 189 -3.04 5.35 1.60
CA PRO A 189 -2.43 5.06 0.31
C PRO A 189 -3.42 4.53 -0.73
N GLN A 190 -4.41 3.75 -0.29
CA GLN A 190 -5.45 3.21 -1.17
C GLN A 190 -6.40 4.31 -1.66
N ILE A 191 -6.83 5.21 -0.77
CA ILE A 191 -7.68 6.35 -1.14
C ILE A 191 -6.94 7.27 -2.11
N LEU A 192 -5.65 7.50 -1.88
CA LEU A 192 -4.80 8.31 -2.74
C LEU A 192 -4.57 7.69 -4.12
N ALA A 193 -4.43 6.36 -4.19
CA ALA A 193 -4.39 5.65 -5.47
C ALA A 193 -5.71 5.79 -6.24
N VAL A 194 -6.86 5.69 -5.54
CA VAL A 194 -8.19 5.90 -6.15
C VAL A 194 -8.35 7.35 -6.62
N LEU A 195 -7.84 8.33 -5.88
CA LEU A 195 -7.84 9.74 -6.31
C LEU A 195 -7.04 9.93 -7.61
N GLY A 196 -5.87 9.29 -7.72
CA GLY A 196 -5.08 9.31 -8.97
C GLY A 196 -5.83 8.68 -10.15
N LEU A 197 -6.53 7.56 -9.92
CA LEU A 197 -7.42 6.95 -10.92
C LEU A 197 -8.57 7.87 -11.31
N LEU A 198 -9.18 8.55 -10.33
CA LEU A 198 -10.27 9.50 -10.56
C LEU A 198 -9.81 10.68 -11.43
N PHE A 199 -8.65 11.26 -11.16
CA PHE A 199 -8.10 12.34 -11.98
C PHE A 199 -7.76 11.87 -13.40
N THR A 200 -7.26 10.65 -13.54
CA THR A 200 -7.01 10.04 -14.85
C THR A 200 -8.32 9.86 -15.61
N ALA A 201 -9.36 9.32 -14.96
CA ALA A 201 -10.67 9.13 -15.55
C ALA A 201 -11.38 10.46 -15.88
N ALA A 202 -11.16 11.51 -15.07
CA ALA A 202 -11.65 12.86 -15.32
C ALA A 202 -10.91 13.57 -16.48
N GLY A 203 -9.91 12.93 -17.10
CA GLY A 203 -9.19 13.47 -18.25
C GLY A 203 -8.12 14.52 -17.90
N VAL A 204 -7.76 14.67 -16.62
CA VAL A 204 -6.73 15.64 -16.19
C VAL A 204 -5.39 15.35 -16.88
N GLY A 205 -5.03 14.07 -17.03
CA GLY A 205 -3.83 13.66 -17.75
C GLY A 205 -3.84 14.11 -19.22
N ASN A 206 -4.98 13.98 -19.91
CA ASN A 206 -5.11 14.38 -21.32
C ASN A 206 -4.98 15.91 -21.47
N SER A 207 -5.60 16.69 -20.59
CA SER A 207 -5.48 18.15 -20.59
C SER A 207 -4.05 18.60 -20.36
N ILE A 208 -3.35 18.01 -19.39
CA ILE A 208 -1.92 18.29 -19.13
C ILE A 208 -1.08 17.87 -20.34
N SER A 209 -1.36 16.72 -20.95
CA SER A 209 -0.63 16.24 -22.12
C SER A 209 -0.77 17.19 -23.31
N LEU A 210 -1.97 17.70 -23.61
CA LEU A 210 -2.19 18.67 -24.68
C LEU A 210 -1.41 19.98 -24.45
N LEU A 211 -1.47 20.51 -23.23
CA LEU A 211 -0.68 21.70 -22.86
C LEU A 211 0.81 21.42 -23.01
N THR A 212 1.28 20.28 -22.53
CA THR A 212 2.70 19.96 -22.56
C THR A 212 3.17 19.70 -24.00
N GLN A 213 2.36 19.09 -24.86
CA GLN A 213 2.71 18.92 -26.28
C GLN A 213 2.74 20.26 -27.05
N HIS A 214 1.81 21.18 -26.76
CA HIS A 214 1.76 22.48 -27.45
C HIS A 214 2.83 23.47 -26.96
N TYR A 215 3.03 23.57 -25.65
CA TYR A 215 3.95 24.55 -25.04
C TYR A 215 5.34 24.01 -24.79
N LEU A 216 5.49 22.69 -24.76
CA LEU A 216 6.66 21.98 -24.28
C LEU A 216 7.04 20.91 -25.30
N ALA A 217 7.02 21.24 -26.60
CA ALA A 217 7.60 20.41 -27.65
C ALA A 217 9.11 20.29 -27.40
N VAL A 218 9.49 19.37 -26.50
CA VAL A 218 10.86 19.23 -26.04
C VAL A 218 11.59 18.30 -26.97
N ASP A 219 12.34 18.85 -27.93
CA ASP A 219 13.30 18.07 -28.72
C ASP A 219 14.41 17.49 -27.82
N SER A 220 14.69 18.15 -26.69
CA SER A 220 15.71 17.74 -25.72
C SER A 220 15.20 16.71 -24.70
N ARG A 221 15.74 15.49 -24.78
CA ARG A 221 15.52 14.41 -23.80
C ARG A 221 15.79 14.84 -22.35
N PHE A 222 16.81 15.69 -22.14
CA PHE A 222 17.18 16.14 -20.79
C PHE A 222 16.08 16.98 -20.15
N ILE A 223 15.52 17.93 -20.91
CA ILE A 223 14.46 18.81 -20.41
C ILE A 223 13.19 17.99 -20.17
N ALA A 224 12.87 17.01 -21.02
CA ALA A 224 11.72 16.12 -20.81
C ALA A 224 11.83 15.36 -19.47
N VAL A 225 13.01 14.82 -19.16
CA VAL A 225 13.25 14.14 -17.88
C VAL A 225 13.17 15.12 -16.71
N ALA A 226 13.77 16.31 -16.84
CA ALA A 226 13.74 17.34 -15.80
C ALA A 226 12.31 17.80 -15.49
N VAL A 227 11.48 18.01 -16.51
CA VAL A 227 10.07 18.40 -16.30
C VAL A 227 9.29 17.26 -15.65
N TYR A 228 9.51 16.02 -16.05
CA TYR A 228 8.86 14.87 -15.40
C TYR A 228 9.27 14.75 -13.93
N THR A 229 10.56 14.82 -13.60
CA THR A 229 11.03 14.69 -12.20
C THR A 229 10.64 15.89 -11.35
N LEU A 230 10.85 17.12 -11.82
CA LEU A 230 10.43 18.31 -11.08
C LEU A 230 8.91 18.35 -10.91
N GLY A 231 8.15 18.01 -11.95
CA GLY A 231 6.69 17.89 -11.88
C GLY A 231 6.25 16.84 -10.88
N MET A 232 6.89 15.66 -10.88
CA MET A 232 6.65 14.61 -9.88
C MET A 232 6.91 15.09 -8.46
N ALA A 233 8.06 15.72 -8.20
CA ALA A 233 8.42 16.20 -6.87
C ALA A 233 7.49 17.33 -6.38
N LEU A 234 7.22 18.33 -7.22
CA LEU A 234 6.38 19.49 -6.87
C LEU A 234 4.93 19.08 -6.65
N LEU A 235 4.34 18.28 -7.55
CA LEU A 235 2.96 17.84 -7.37
C LEU A 235 2.85 16.95 -6.13
N THR A 236 3.85 16.10 -5.88
CA THR A 236 3.89 15.31 -4.66
C THR A 236 4.00 16.19 -3.41
N MET A 237 4.77 17.28 -3.45
CA MET A 237 4.89 18.24 -2.35
C MET A 237 3.54 18.87 -1.99
N VAL A 238 2.70 19.13 -2.99
CA VAL A 238 1.35 19.69 -2.81
C VAL A 238 0.37 18.63 -2.32
N MET A 239 0.39 17.43 -2.92
CA MET A 239 -0.53 16.34 -2.56
C MET A 239 -0.15 15.62 -1.25
N GLY A 240 1.10 15.76 -0.80
CA GLY A 240 1.65 15.07 0.37
C GLY A 240 1.90 13.57 0.18
N ASN A 241 1.81 13.05 -1.05
CA ASN A 241 2.04 11.63 -1.32
C ASN A 241 2.36 11.31 -2.78
N ALA A 242 3.42 10.53 -2.99
CA ALA A 242 3.89 10.15 -4.32
C ALA A 242 2.89 9.30 -5.12
N PHE A 243 2.15 8.39 -4.47
CA PHE A 243 1.18 7.52 -5.13
C PHE A 243 -0.03 8.27 -5.69
N ALA A 244 -0.37 9.42 -5.10
CA ALA A 244 -1.46 10.27 -5.59
C ALA A 244 -1.03 11.07 -6.83
N ALA A 245 0.18 11.61 -6.80
CA ALA A 245 0.74 12.42 -7.89
C ALA A 245 1.16 11.56 -9.10
N PHE A 246 1.64 10.34 -8.86
CA PHE A 246 2.23 9.49 -9.89
C PHE A 246 1.33 9.24 -11.11
N PRO A 247 0.05 8.83 -10.98
CA PRO A 247 -0.82 8.63 -12.14
C PRO A 247 -1.02 9.91 -12.96
N ILE A 248 -1.13 11.07 -12.30
CA ILE A 248 -1.41 12.36 -12.95
C ILE A 248 -0.23 12.78 -13.81
N VAL A 249 0.98 12.83 -13.22
CA VAL A 249 2.19 13.28 -13.93
C VAL A 249 2.63 12.24 -14.96
N THR A 250 2.44 10.94 -14.67
CA THR A 250 2.74 9.88 -15.63
C THR A 250 1.79 9.92 -16.82
N ALA A 251 0.49 10.11 -16.62
CA ALA A 251 -0.46 10.25 -17.72
C ALA A 251 -0.24 11.55 -18.52
N GLY A 252 0.06 12.66 -17.85
CA GLY A 252 0.21 13.96 -18.50
C GLY A 252 1.55 14.19 -19.18
N VAL A 253 2.65 13.71 -18.60
CA VAL A 253 4.02 14.00 -19.06
C VAL A 253 4.79 12.71 -19.35
N GLY A 254 4.81 11.77 -18.40
CA GLY A 254 5.67 10.58 -18.48
C GLY A 254 5.42 9.71 -19.72
N ILE A 255 4.20 9.19 -19.88
CA ILE A 255 3.81 8.37 -21.02
C ILE A 255 3.91 9.15 -22.34
N PRO A 256 3.24 10.29 -22.54
CA PRO A 256 3.21 10.95 -23.84
C PRO A 256 4.58 11.47 -24.30
N ILE A 257 5.43 11.94 -23.40
CA ILE A 257 6.69 12.60 -23.77
C ILE A 257 7.88 11.65 -23.62
N LEU A 258 8.07 11.07 -22.43
CA LEU A 258 9.25 10.23 -22.21
C LEU A 258 9.12 8.89 -22.93
N VAL A 259 7.95 8.25 -22.90
CA VAL A 259 7.77 6.92 -23.49
C VAL A 259 7.41 7.02 -24.98
N LEU A 260 6.34 7.72 -25.33
CA LEU A 260 5.80 7.71 -26.70
C LEU A 260 6.63 8.58 -27.68
N GLN A 261 7.07 9.77 -27.27
CA GLN A 261 7.87 10.64 -28.15
C GLN A 261 9.36 10.26 -28.15
N HIS A 262 9.97 10.08 -26.96
CA HIS A 262 11.41 9.84 -26.83
C HIS A 262 11.82 8.36 -26.75
N GLY A 263 10.87 7.43 -26.79
CA GLY A 263 11.14 5.98 -26.76
C GLY A 263 11.73 5.47 -25.43
N GLY A 264 11.51 6.20 -24.34
CA GLY A 264 12.02 5.87 -23.01
C GLY A 264 11.39 4.61 -22.43
N ASN A 265 12.14 3.89 -21.61
CA ASN A 265 11.65 2.68 -20.94
C ASN A 265 10.64 3.05 -19.82
N PRO A 266 9.38 2.57 -19.87
CA PRO A 266 8.36 2.88 -18.86
C PRO A 266 8.74 2.45 -17.43
N ALA A 267 9.48 1.35 -17.27
CA ALA A 267 9.91 0.87 -15.96
C ALA A 267 10.93 1.81 -15.32
N VAL A 268 11.89 2.31 -16.12
CA VAL A 268 12.89 3.28 -15.67
C VAL A 268 12.23 4.62 -15.37
N MET A 269 11.34 5.08 -16.25
CA MET A 269 10.53 6.28 -16.03
C MET A 269 9.75 6.18 -14.72
N ALA A 270 9.07 5.05 -14.48
CA ALA A 270 8.28 4.85 -13.27
C ALA A 270 9.15 4.84 -12.01
N ALA A 271 10.31 4.17 -12.05
CA ALA A 271 11.25 4.13 -10.93
C ALA A 271 11.80 5.52 -10.57
N ILE A 272 12.26 6.28 -11.57
CA ILE A 272 12.76 7.65 -11.37
C ILE A 272 11.65 8.58 -10.89
N GLY A 273 10.44 8.46 -11.47
CA GLY A 273 9.28 9.24 -11.07
C GLY A 273 8.90 9.00 -9.61
N MET A 274 8.82 7.73 -9.19
CA MET A 274 8.52 7.37 -7.80
C MET A 274 9.62 7.85 -6.84
N PHE A 275 10.90 7.69 -7.20
CA PHE A 275 12.00 8.21 -6.39
C PHE A 275 11.90 9.73 -6.20
N SER A 276 11.66 10.47 -7.28
CA SER A 276 11.47 11.91 -7.25
C SER A 276 10.23 12.33 -6.44
N GLY A 277 9.13 11.59 -6.55
CA GLY A 277 7.94 11.79 -5.73
C GLY A 277 8.22 11.60 -4.24
N TYR A 278 9.01 10.59 -3.85
CA TYR A 278 9.40 10.42 -2.45
C TYR A 278 10.24 11.61 -1.95
N CYS A 279 11.14 12.17 -2.76
CA CYS A 279 11.82 13.42 -2.43
C CYS A 279 10.81 14.57 -2.20
N GLY A 280 9.79 14.70 -3.05
CA GLY A 280 8.69 15.65 -2.86
C GLY A 280 7.90 15.44 -1.57
N THR A 281 7.67 14.18 -1.19
CA THR A 281 6.96 13.82 0.05
C THR A 281 7.74 14.31 1.28
N LEU A 282 9.07 14.17 1.26
CA LEU A 282 9.95 14.68 2.34
C LEU A 282 9.93 16.21 2.46
N MET A 283 9.71 16.92 1.35
CA MET A 283 9.62 18.39 1.31
C MET A 283 8.22 18.93 1.63
N THR A 284 7.21 18.07 1.79
CA THR A 284 5.83 18.52 2.03
C THR A 284 5.71 19.19 3.40
N ALA A 285 5.35 20.47 3.42
CA ALA A 285 5.12 21.25 4.65
C ALA A 285 4.13 20.58 5.64
N HIS A 286 3.24 19.71 5.15
CA HIS A 286 2.23 18.99 5.93
C HIS A 286 2.62 17.54 6.27
N GLY A 287 3.65 16.95 5.66
CA GLY A 287 4.01 15.53 5.87
C GLY A 287 4.62 15.28 7.24
N GLY A 288 5.39 16.24 7.75
CA GLY A 288 5.85 16.27 9.14
C GLY A 288 4.68 16.51 10.08
N GLU A 289 3.92 17.59 9.88
CA GLU A 289 2.95 18.05 10.89
C GLU A 289 1.64 17.24 10.94
N LEU A 290 1.11 16.71 9.84
CA LEU A 290 -0.12 15.90 9.88
C LEU A 290 0.14 14.47 10.38
N GLN A 291 1.29 13.88 10.01
CA GLN A 291 1.74 12.59 10.55
C GLN A 291 2.15 12.73 12.02
N TYR A 292 2.81 13.84 12.38
CA TYR A 292 3.16 14.17 13.76
C TYR A 292 1.96 14.59 14.60
N ARG A 293 0.94 15.26 14.05
CA ARG A 293 -0.34 15.54 14.71
C ARG A 293 -1.22 14.31 14.78
N ALA A 294 -1.19 13.40 13.81
CA ALA A 294 -1.85 12.11 13.90
C ALA A 294 -1.18 11.23 14.96
N CYS A 295 0.16 11.18 14.99
CA CYS A 295 0.93 10.51 16.04
C CYS A 295 0.79 11.19 17.42
N ARG A 296 0.74 12.53 17.51
CA ARG A 296 0.45 13.26 18.76
C ARG A 296 -0.99 13.09 19.19
N ALA A 297 -1.98 13.11 18.30
CA ALA A 297 -3.37 12.88 18.66
C ALA A 297 -3.59 11.42 19.11
N ALA A 298 -2.83 10.48 18.55
CA ALA A 298 -2.76 9.10 19.02
C ALA A 298 -1.98 8.94 20.34
N GLY A 299 -0.99 9.79 20.62
CA GLY A 299 -0.15 9.74 21.82
C GLY A 299 -0.56 10.64 22.99
N ALA A 300 -1.36 11.69 22.76
CA ALA A 300 -1.81 12.66 23.76
C ALA A 300 -3.14 12.27 24.45
N ALA A 301 -3.66 11.07 24.13
CA ALA A 301 -4.73 10.43 24.88
C ALA A 301 -4.18 9.35 25.85
N GLY A 302 -2.90 9.46 26.22
CA GLY A 302 -2.24 8.70 27.28
C GLY A 302 -2.37 9.39 28.63
#